data_AF-A0A850MHW8-F1
#
_entry.id   AF-A0A850MHW8-F1
#
_cell.length_a   1.000
_cell.length_b   1.000
_cell.length_c   1.000
_cell.angle_alpha   90.00
_cell.angle_beta   90.00
_cell.angle_gamma   90.00
#
_symmetry.space_group_name_H-M   'P 1'
#
loop_
_entity.id
_entity.type
_entity.pdbx_description
1 polymer ?
#
loop_
_entity_poly.entity_id
_entity_poly.type
_entity_poly.pdbx_seq_one_letter_code
_entity_poly.pdbx_strand_id
1 'polypeptide(L)'
;MSEIEKTRKYVQMVADHRGWILQPEEDHLNGLIEGLATNLERFGYRSCPCRLASGEKEKDRDLICPCDYAPPDIQEFGHCYCALFFSKRYLDKGGKTRKIPERRPEDKMY
;
A
#
# COMPACT_ATOMS: atom_id res chain seq x y z
N MET A 1 -2.77 21.70 5.92
CA MET A 1 -2.89 20.23 5.98
C MET A 1 -1.49 19.64 5.87
N SER A 2 -1.10 18.78 6.80
CA SER A 2 0.18 18.05 6.76
C SER A 2 0.21 17.03 5.62
N GLU A 3 1.40 16.55 5.25
CA GLU A 3 1.53 15.48 4.25
C GLU A 3 0.89 14.17 4.69
N ILE A 4 0.87 13.90 6.00
CA ILE A 4 0.16 12.76 6.60
C ILE A 4 -1.35 12.87 6.34
N GLU A 5 -1.96 14.03 6.60
CA GLU A 5 -3.40 14.24 6.36
C GLU A 5 -3.74 14.11 4.87
N LYS A 6 -2.91 14.69 3.99
CA LYS A 6 -3.07 14.54 2.54
C LYS A 6 -2.95 13.09 2.10
N THR A 7 -2.02 12.33 2.69
CA THR A 7 -1.81 10.92 2.39
C THR A 7 -2.95 10.06 2.89
N ARG A 8 -3.51 10.32 4.09
CA ARG A 8 -4.72 9.66 4.59
C ARG A 8 -5.91 9.87 3.64
N LYS A 9 -6.14 11.11 3.19
CA LYS A 9 -7.18 11.41 2.20
C LYS A 9 -6.93 10.70 0.87
N TYR A 10 -5.69 10.68 0.40
CA TYR A 10 -5.31 9.99 -0.83
C TYR A 10 -5.62 8.49 -0.77
N VAL A 11 -5.19 7.78 0.29
CA VAL A 11 -5.44 6.34 0.40
C VAL A 11 -6.91 6.02 0.57
N GLN A 12 -7.67 6.87 1.28
CA GLN A 12 -9.13 6.72 1.38
C GLN A 12 -9.80 6.85 0.00
N MET A 13 -9.44 7.86 -0.78
CA MET A 13 -9.97 8.03 -2.14
C MET A 13 -9.65 6.84 -3.05
N VAL A 14 -8.44 6.28 -2.94
CA VAL A 14 -8.04 5.08 -3.69
C VAL A 14 -8.89 3.87 -3.26
N ALA A 15 -9.09 3.68 -1.97
CA ALA A 15 -9.93 2.61 -1.43
C ALA A 15 -11.37 2.72 -1.94
N ASP A 16 -11.97 3.90 -1.83
CA ASP A 16 -13.35 4.17 -2.26
C ASP A 16 -13.52 3.93 -3.76
N HIS A 17 -12.62 4.46 -4.58
CA HIS A 17 -12.66 4.31 -6.04
C HIS A 17 -12.52 2.84 -6.48
N ARG A 18 -11.75 2.03 -5.75
CA ARG A 18 -11.51 0.62 -6.08
C ARG A 18 -12.44 -0.35 -5.37
N GLY A 19 -13.32 0.14 -4.49
CA GLY A 19 -14.18 -0.72 -3.64
C GLY A 19 -13.37 -1.57 -2.65
N TRP A 20 -12.21 -1.07 -2.23
CA TRP A 20 -11.37 -1.67 -1.20
C TRP A 20 -11.65 -1.04 0.15
N ILE A 21 -11.23 -1.72 1.21
CA ILE A 21 -11.30 -1.25 2.60
C ILE A 21 -9.88 -0.98 3.09
N LEU A 22 -9.68 0.10 3.83
CA LEU A 22 -8.39 0.35 4.47
C LEU A 22 -8.14 -0.65 5.61
N GLN A 23 -6.88 -0.76 6.03
CA GLN A 23 -6.49 -1.50 7.22
C GLN A 23 -7.40 -1.14 8.42
N PRO A 24 -8.12 -2.11 9.03
CA PRO A 24 -9.03 -1.85 10.14
C PRO A 24 -8.34 -1.55 11.48
N GLU A 25 -7.08 -1.95 11.64
CA GLU A 25 -6.29 -1.65 12.84
C GLU A 25 -5.63 -0.26 12.69
N GLU A 26 -6.07 0.72 13.50
CA GLU A 26 -5.71 2.13 13.32
C GLU A 26 -4.21 2.39 13.50
N ASP A 27 -3.53 1.71 14.43
CA ASP A 27 -2.10 1.93 14.65
C ASP A 27 -1.30 1.46 13.43
N HIS A 28 -1.69 0.32 12.86
CA HIS A 28 -1.08 -0.18 11.62
C HIS A 28 -1.40 0.72 10.42
N LEU A 29 -2.64 1.19 10.30
CA LEU A 29 -3.04 2.12 9.24
C LEU A 29 -2.22 3.42 9.31
N ASN A 30 -2.07 3.99 10.51
CA ASN A 30 -1.33 5.23 10.73
C ASN A 30 0.15 5.07 10.38
N GLY A 31 0.79 3.96 10.79
CA GLY A 31 2.19 3.69 10.41
C GLY A 31 2.42 3.57 8.90
N LEU A 32 1.46 2.98 8.17
CA LEU A 32 1.53 2.89 6.70
C LEU A 32 1.35 4.26 6.03
N ILE A 33 0.44 5.10 6.55
CA ILE A 33 0.21 6.46 6.06
C ILE A 33 1.44 7.33 6.30
N GLU A 34 2.04 7.25 7.49
CA GLU A 34 3.26 7.96 7.84
C GLU A 34 4.40 7.55 6.91
N GLY A 35 4.63 6.26 6.72
CA GLY A 35 5.67 5.78 5.80
C GLY A 35 5.47 6.24 4.35
N LEU A 36 4.22 6.25 3.87
CA LEU A 36 3.90 6.79 2.54
C LEU A 36 4.16 8.30 2.44
N ALA A 37 3.83 9.07 3.48
CA ALA A 37 4.06 10.50 3.54
C ALA A 37 5.57 10.81 3.60
N THR A 38 6.33 10.09 4.43
CA THR A 38 7.80 10.20 4.49
C THR A 38 8.45 9.85 3.15
N ASN A 39 7.99 8.80 2.47
CA ASN A 39 8.51 8.45 1.15
C ASN A 39 8.18 9.51 0.10
N LEU A 40 7.00 10.14 0.18
CA LEU A 40 6.64 11.26 -0.69
C LEU A 40 7.58 12.45 -0.48
N GLU A 41 7.85 12.82 0.77
CA GLU A 41 8.78 13.91 1.10
C GLU A 41 10.22 13.58 0.66
N ARG A 42 10.65 12.31 0.84
CA ARG A 42 12.00 11.86 0.54
C ARG A 42 12.30 11.72 -0.95
N PHE A 43 11.37 11.13 -1.70
CA PHE A 43 11.61 10.73 -3.10
C PHE A 43 10.77 11.53 -4.11
N GLY A 44 9.79 12.31 -3.66
CA GLY A 44 8.84 13.01 -4.52
C GLY A 44 7.71 12.12 -5.05
N TYR A 45 7.58 10.88 -4.58
CA TYR A 45 6.49 9.96 -4.90
C TYR A 45 6.19 9.02 -3.73
N ARG A 46 4.93 8.55 -3.64
CA ARG A 46 4.45 7.65 -2.59
C ARG A 46 4.91 6.20 -2.82
N SER A 47 6.21 5.93 -2.76
CA SER A 47 6.72 4.56 -2.84
C SER A 47 6.19 3.69 -1.70
N CYS A 48 5.96 2.38 -1.92
CA CYS A 48 5.45 1.50 -0.85
C CYS A 48 6.34 1.62 0.40
N PRO A 49 5.78 1.88 1.59
CA PRO A 49 6.57 1.92 2.83
C PRO A 49 7.12 0.54 3.22
N CYS A 50 6.59 -0.51 2.58
CA CYS A 50 6.87 -1.91 2.86
C CYS A 50 8.02 -2.50 2.03
N ARG A 51 8.50 -1.78 1.02
CA ARG A 51 9.53 -2.22 0.07
C ARG A 51 10.60 -1.15 -0.03
N LEU A 52 11.83 -1.58 -0.24
CA LEU A 52 12.93 -0.66 -0.43
C LEU A 52 12.79 0.03 -1.79
N ALA A 53 12.63 1.34 -1.76
CA ALA A 53 12.64 2.20 -2.94
C ALA A 53 14.09 2.43 -3.39
N SER A 54 14.34 2.42 -4.70
CA SER A 54 15.64 2.83 -5.26
C SER A 54 15.86 4.35 -5.16
N GLY A 55 14.77 5.12 -5.08
CA GLY A 55 14.80 6.58 -5.15
C GLY A 55 14.80 7.13 -6.58
N GLU A 56 14.89 6.25 -7.59
CA GLU A 56 14.74 6.58 -9.00
C GLU A 56 13.31 6.25 -9.44
N LYS A 57 12.52 7.30 -9.72
CA LYS A 57 11.08 7.16 -10.01
C LYS A 57 10.80 6.18 -11.15
N GLU A 58 11.65 6.15 -12.18
CA GLU A 58 11.52 5.29 -13.35
C GLU A 58 11.64 3.81 -13.00
N LYS A 59 12.51 3.47 -12.04
CA LYS A 59 12.75 2.11 -11.52
C LYS A 59 11.69 1.68 -10.50
N ASP A 60 11.13 2.65 -9.77
CA ASP A 60 10.16 2.40 -8.71
C ASP A 60 8.69 2.56 -9.14
N ARG A 61 8.41 2.71 -10.45
CA ARG A 61 7.03 2.92 -10.93
C ARG A 61 6.07 1.85 -10.44
N ASP A 62 6.53 0.60 -10.36
CA ASP A 62 5.78 -0.54 -9.87
C ASP A 62 5.51 -0.48 -8.35
N LEU A 63 6.28 0.30 -7.60
CA LEU A 63 6.15 0.51 -6.15
C LEU A 63 5.29 1.69 -5.75
N ILE A 64 4.97 2.61 -6.68
CA ILE A 64 4.17 3.80 -6.37
C ILE A 64 2.78 3.35 -5.92
N CYS A 65 2.39 3.74 -4.70
CA CYS A 65 1.13 3.35 -4.09
C CYS A 65 -0.06 3.99 -4.83
N PRO A 66 -1.13 3.25 -5.19
CA PRO A 66 -1.24 1.79 -5.08
C PRO A 66 -0.35 1.06 -6.11
N CYS A 67 0.54 0.20 -5.61
CA CYS A 67 1.51 -0.53 -6.44
C CYS A 67 0.84 -1.52 -7.40
N ASP A 68 1.55 -1.91 -8.46
CA ASP A 68 1.06 -2.83 -9.49
C ASP A 68 0.64 -4.19 -8.91
N TYR A 69 1.22 -4.56 -7.77
CA TYR A 69 0.98 -5.82 -7.08
C TYR A 69 -0.29 -5.82 -6.22
N ALA A 70 -0.81 -4.66 -5.82
CA ALA A 70 -1.94 -4.58 -4.90
C ALA A 70 -3.23 -5.22 -5.46
N PRO A 71 -3.67 -4.95 -6.71
CA PRO A 71 -4.86 -5.60 -7.25
C PRO A 71 -4.80 -7.15 -7.27
N PRO A 72 -3.76 -7.82 -7.83
CA PRO A 72 -3.70 -9.27 -7.81
C PRO A 72 -3.53 -9.85 -6.40
N ASP A 73 -2.80 -9.17 -5.50
CA ASP A 73 -2.71 -9.57 -4.09
C ASP A 73 -4.07 -9.55 -3.39
N ILE A 74 -4.83 -8.47 -3.57
CA ILE A 74 -6.15 -8.32 -2.95
C ILE A 74 -7.12 -9.36 -3.50
N GLN A 75 -7.06 -9.67 -4.79
CA GLN A 75 -7.89 -10.67 -5.42
C GLN A 75 -7.57 -12.09 -4.92
N GLU A 76 -6.29 -12.46 -4.82
CA GLU A 76 -5.88 -13.82 -4.45
C GLU A 76 -5.86 -14.04 -2.93
N PHE A 77 -5.36 -13.07 -2.18
CA PHE A 77 -5.06 -13.22 -0.76
C PHE A 77 -5.97 -12.42 0.16
N GLY A 78 -6.75 -11.49 -0.40
CA GLY A 78 -7.72 -10.69 0.33
C GLY A 78 -7.21 -9.33 0.79
N HIS A 79 -5.89 -9.08 0.71
CA HIS A 79 -5.25 -7.80 1.03
C HIS A 79 -3.95 -7.63 0.24
N CYS A 80 -3.49 -6.38 0.07
CA CYS A 80 -2.19 -6.11 -0.56
C CYS A 80 -1.03 -6.51 0.34
N TYR A 81 0.20 -6.62 -0.19
CA TYR A 81 1.39 -7.02 0.57
C TYR A 81 1.60 -6.32 1.91
N CYS A 82 1.48 -5.00 1.96
CA CYS A 82 1.61 -4.22 3.20
C CYS A 82 0.35 -4.23 4.08
N ALA A 83 -0.72 -4.87 3.62
CA ALA A 83 -2.03 -4.86 4.25
C ALA A 83 -2.58 -3.43 4.50
N LEU A 84 -2.34 -2.50 3.56
CA LEU A 84 -3.01 -1.19 3.56
C LEU A 84 -4.44 -1.30 3.03
N PHE A 85 -4.64 -2.10 2.00
CA PHE A 85 -5.91 -2.28 1.30
C PHE A 85 -6.37 -3.73 1.39
N PHE A 86 -7.67 -3.90 1.63
CA PHE A 86 -8.36 -5.17 1.77
C PHE A 86 -9.53 -5.26 0.80
N SER A 87 -9.86 -6.47 0.36
CA SER A 87 -11.16 -6.71 -0.25
C SER A 87 -12.23 -6.78 0.84
N LYS A 88 -13.40 -6.22 0.56
CA LYS A 88 -14.55 -6.32 1.47
C LYS A 88 -14.90 -7.78 1.81
N ARG A 89 -14.95 -8.66 0.80
CA ARG A 89 -15.24 -10.10 0.96
C ARG A 89 -14.30 -10.80 1.94
N TYR A 90 -13.02 -10.43 1.97
CA TYR A 90 -12.06 -11.05 2.88
C TYR A 90 -12.31 -10.63 4.33
N LEU A 91 -12.55 -9.34 4.58
CA LEU A 91 -12.88 -8.85 5.91
C LEU A 91 -14.23 -9.36 6.42
N ASP A 92 -15.26 -9.41 5.56
CA ASP A 92 -16.58 -9.95 5.92
C ASP A 92 -16.52 -11.41 6.41
N LYS A 93 -15.51 -12.17 5.98
CA LYS A 93 -15.25 -13.55 6.42
C LYS A 93 -14.35 -13.65 7.66
N GLY A 94 -14.05 -12.53 8.33
CA GLY A 94 -13.14 -12.48 9.46
C GLY A 94 -11.66 -12.58 9.07
N GLY A 95 -11.32 -12.26 7.81
CA GLY A 95 -9.94 -12.19 7.35
C GLY A 95 -9.13 -11.15 8.13
N LYS A 96 -7.84 -11.45 8.33
CA LYS A 96 -6.90 -10.61 9.09
C LYS A 96 -5.61 -10.45 8.30
N THR A 97 -4.82 -9.45 8.65
CA THR A 97 -3.46 -9.31 8.12
C THR A 97 -2.66 -10.62 8.29
N ARG A 98 -2.04 -11.09 7.22
CA ARG A 98 -1.12 -12.22 7.24
C ARG A 98 0.04 -12.00 6.28
N LYS A 99 1.07 -12.84 6.36
CA LYS A 99 2.14 -12.86 5.36
C LYS A 99 1.60 -13.39 4.03
N ILE A 100 1.97 -12.72 2.94
CA ILE A 100 1.72 -13.15 1.56
C ILE A 100 3.04 -13.14 0.78
N PRO A 101 3.17 -13.93 -0.30
CA PRO A 101 4.37 -13.94 -1.11
C PRO A 101 4.68 -12.57 -1.72
N GLU A 102 5.97 -12.24 -1.88
CA GLU A 102 6.39 -11.08 -2.64
C GLU A 102 6.21 -11.35 -4.14
N ARG A 103 5.47 -10.46 -4.83
CA ARG A 103 5.24 -10.55 -6.28
C ARG A 103 6.24 -9.74 -7.08
N ARG A 104 6.92 -8.79 -6.46
CA ARG A 104 7.96 -8.01 -7.13
C ARG A 104 9.09 -8.95 -7.53
N PRO A 105 9.45 -9.03 -8.82
CA PRO A 105 10.57 -9.85 -9.29
C PRO A 105 11.89 -9.48 -8.61
N GLU A 106 12.74 -10.47 -8.34
CA GLU A 106 14.02 -10.29 -7.64
C GLU A 106 14.97 -9.34 -8.41
N ASP A 107 14.96 -9.37 -9.74
CA ASP A 107 15.77 -8.51 -10.60
C ASP A 107 15.41 -7.02 -10.49
N LYS A 108 14.24 -6.70 -9.90
CA LYS A 108 13.80 -5.32 -9.65
C LYS A 108 14.03 -4.87 -8.21
N MET A 109 14.56 -5.72 -7.33
CA MET A 109 14.75 -5.37 -5.92
C MET A 109 15.98 -4.49 -5.64
N TYR A 110 16.83 -4.23 -6.64
CA TYR A 110 18.12 -3.53 -6.52
C TYR A 110 18.28 -2.40 -7.55
#